data_AF-A0A519GLI8-F1
#
_entry.id   AF-A0A519GLI8-F1
#
_cell.length_a   1.000
_cell.length_b   1.000
_cell.length_c   1.000
_cell.angle_alpha   90.00
_cell.angle_beta   90.00
_cell.angle_gamma   90.00
#
_symmetry.space_group_name_H-M   'P 1'
#
loop_
_entity.id
_entity.type
_entity.pdbx_description
1 polymer ?
#
loop_
_entity_poly.entity_id
_entity_poly.type
_entity_poly.pdbx_seq_one_letter_code
_entity_poly.pdbx_strand_id
1 'polypeptide(L)'
;EDNSPRSEFSQLIPGLLRMGQVFADQKQLKTGDSFTIDWLPGTGTVITVKGVPQGEPIKEVAFFNALLRIWLGPNPADWKLKDALLGRS
;
A
#
# COMPACT_ATOMS: atom_id res chain seq x y z
N GLU A 1 -9.94 2.96 12.10
CA GLU A 1 -8.73 3.60 12.68
C GLU A 1 -7.84 2.59 13.45
N ASP A 2 -8.12 1.28 13.37
CA ASP A 2 -7.60 0.31 14.36
C ASP A 2 -6.21 -0.30 14.10
N ASN A 3 -5.50 0.14 13.04
CA ASN A 3 -4.18 -0.40 12.67
C ASN A 3 -3.07 0.64 12.51
N SER A 4 -3.33 1.95 12.63
CA SER A 4 -2.30 2.99 12.50
C SER A 4 -2.38 3.99 13.65
N PRO A 5 -1.32 4.15 14.46
CA PRO A 5 -1.29 5.15 15.52
C PRO A 5 -1.31 6.57 14.96
N ARG A 6 -2.04 7.47 15.62
CA ARG A 6 -2.24 8.87 15.19
C ARG A 6 -0.93 9.65 15.02
N SER A 7 0.14 9.28 15.73
CA SER A 7 1.46 9.91 15.63
C SER A 7 2.15 9.70 14.28
N GLU A 8 1.80 8.63 13.55
CA GLU A 8 2.38 8.32 12.23
C GLU A 8 1.55 8.97 11.10
N PHE A 9 0.36 9.46 11.38
CA PHE A 9 -0.60 9.90 10.35
C PHE A 9 -0.06 11.01 9.45
N SER A 10 0.70 11.97 9.99
CA SER A 10 1.30 13.05 9.19
C SER A 10 2.27 12.54 8.13
N GLN A 11 3.00 11.46 8.43
CA GLN A 11 3.92 10.80 7.50
C GLN A 11 3.19 10.00 6.40
N LEU A 12 1.90 9.71 6.60
CA LEU A 12 1.07 9.01 5.63
C LEU A 12 0.44 9.96 4.60
N ILE A 13 0.30 11.26 4.93
CA ILE A 13 -0.41 12.23 4.08
C ILE A 13 0.09 12.23 2.62
N PRO A 14 1.41 12.30 2.34
CA PRO A 14 1.89 12.32 0.96
C PRO A 14 1.47 11.08 0.18
N GLY A 15 1.60 9.90 0.80
CA GLY A 15 1.23 8.65 0.17
C GLY A 15 -0.28 8.47 0.00
N LEU A 16 -1.08 8.93 0.96
CA LEU A 16 -2.56 8.92 0.85
C LEU A 16 -3.03 9.81 -0.31
N LEU A 17 -2.47 11.02 -0.45
CA LEU A 17 -2.76 11.91 -1.57
C LEU A 17 -2.36 11.28 -2.90
N ARG A 18 -1.19 10.63 -2.95
CA ARG A 18 -0.72 9.93 -4.14
C ARG A 18 -1.66 8.80 -4.54
N MET A 19 -2.06 7.94 -3.61
CA MET A 19 -3.01 6.85 -3.86
C MET A 19 -4.36 7.38 -4.32
N GLY A 20 -4.86 8.45 -3.70
CA GLY A 20 -6.10 9.11 -4.12
C GLY A 20 -6.04 9.57 -5.58
N GLN A 21 -4.93 10.19 -5.99
CA GLN A 21 -4.72 10.59 -7.38
C GLN A 21 -4.64 9.39 -8.32
N VAL A 22 -3.89 8.34 -7.96
CA VAL A 22 -3.80 7.13 -8.78
C VAL A 22 -5.18 6.50 -8.99
N PHE A 23 -6.01 6.41 -7.95
CA PHE A 23 -7.36 5.88 -8.09
C PHE A 23 -8.28 6.79 -8.91
N ALA A 24 -8.11 8.11 -8.83
CA ALA A 24 -8.86 9.05 -9.65
C ALA A 24 -8.50 8.95 -11.15
N ASP A 25 -7.20 8.78 -11.45
CA ASP A 25 -6.69 8.62 -12.80
C ASP A 25 -7.06 7.24 -13.38
N GLN A 26 -6.97 6.20 -12.56
CA GLN A 26 -7.27 4.81 -12.91
C GLN A 26 -8.72 4.45 -12.58
N LYS A 27 -9.67 5.14 -13.23
CA LYS A 27 -11.12 5.02 -12.98
C LYS A 27 -11.66 3.58 -12.99
N GLN A 28 -11.01 2.67 -13.74
CA GLN A 28 -11.38 1.27 -13.81
C GLN A 28 -10.15 0.39 -14.01
N LEU A 29 -10.09 -0.69 -13.23
CA LEU A 29 -9.24 -1.86 -13.48
C LEU A 29 -10.11 -2.96 -14.08
N LYS A 30 -9.67 -3.54 -15.20
CA LYS A 30 -10.33 -4.66 -15.87
C LYS A 30 -9.67 -5.97 -15.46
N THR A 31 -10.37 -7.08 -15.69
CA THR A 31 -9.77 -8.41 -15.53
C THR A 31 -8.50 -8.52 -16.36
N GLY A 32 -7.41 -8.95 -15.71
CA GLY A 32 -6.08 -9.04 -16.31
C GLY A 32 -5.20 -7.80 -16.09
N ASP A 33 -5.76 -6.66 -15.69
CA ASP A 33 -4.96 -5.52 -15.25
C ASP A 33 -4.28 -5.83 -13.92
N SER A 34 -3.06 -5.34 -13.76
CA SER A 34 -2.30 -5.45 -12.51
C SER A 34 -2.16 -4.09 -11.83
N PHE A 35 -2.20 -4.13 -10.51
CA PHE A 35 -1.90 -3.02 -9.62
C PHE A 35 -0.90 -3.54 -8.58
N THR A 36 0.31 -3.00 -8.57
CA THR A 36 1.34 -3.39 -7.60
C THR A 36 1.77 -2.20 -6.76
N ILE A 37 2.16 -2.49 -5.52
CA ILE A 37 2.80 -1.54 -4.61
C ILE A 37 4.03 -2.24 -4.05
N ASP A 38 5.20 -1.76 -4.46
CA ASP A 38 6.47 -2.41 -4.18
C ASP A 38 7.35 -1.49 -3.32
N TRP A 39 8.04 -2.05 -2.33
CA TRP A 39 9.08 -1.34 -1.59
C TRP A 39 10.44 -1.66 -2.19
N LEU A 40 11.09 -0.64 -2.75
CA LEU A 40 12.43 -0.74 -3.32
C LEU A 40 13.45 -0.15 -2.34
N PRO A 41 14.42 -0.94 -1.82
CA PRO A 41 15.45 -0.45 -0.93
C PRO A 41 16.24 0.73 -1.54
N GLY A 42 16.37 1.82 -0.79
CA GLY A 42 17.05 3.04 -1.25
C GLY A 42 16.22 3.96 -2.16
N THR A 43 15.02 3.54 -2.58
CA THR A 43 14.14 4.32 -3.46
C THR A 43 12.83 4.69 -2.78
N GLY A 44 12.18 3.73 -2.12
CA GLY A 44 10.88 3.91 -1.47
C GLY A 44 9.79 3.06 -2.10
N THR A 45 8.54 3.47 -1.87
CA THR A 45 7.34 2.78 -2.39
C THR A 45 7.07 3.18 -3.83
N VAL A 46 6.98 2.22 -4.73
CA VAL A 46 6.61 2.41 -6.14
C VAL A 46 5.24 1.80 -6.38
N ILE A 47 4.33 2.57 -6.95
CA ILE A 47 3.00 2.11 -7.35
C ILE A 47 3.03 1.90 -8.86
N THR A 48 2.60 0.73 -9.34
CA THR A 48 2.57 0.40 -10.77
C THR A 48 1.18 -0.05 -11.16
N VAL A 49 0.64 0.52 -12.24
CA VAL A 49 -0.67 0.14 -12.78
C VAL A 49 -0.51 -0.21 -14.25
N LYS A 50 -0.96 -1.39 -14.66
CA LYS A 50 -0.84 -1.89 -16.04
C LYS A 50 0.61 -1.84 -16.55
N GLY A 51 1.56 -2.15 -15.67
CA GLY A 51 3.00 -2.11 -15.98
C GLY A 51 3.62 -0.70 -16.04
N VAL A 52 2.85 0.36 -15.77
CA VAL A 52 3.34 1.74 -15.79
C VAL A 52 3.50 2.28 -14.37
N PRO A 53 4.71 2.70 -13.96
CA PRO A 53 4.93 3.38 -12.68
C PRO A 53 4.10 4.65 -12.59
N GLN A 54 3.46 4.84 -11.44
CA GLN A 54 2.60 5.97 -11.18
C GLN A 54 3.39 7.02 -10.40
N GLY A 55 4.04 7.93 -11.14
CA GLY A 55 4.75 9.09 -10.61
C GLY A 55 5.96 8.73 -9.74
N GLU A 56 6.39 9.67 -8.92
CA GLU A 56 7.60 9.51 -8.12
C GLU A 56 7.41 8.55 -6.93
N PRO A 57 8.47 7.81 -6.54
CA PRO A 57 8.44 6.95 -5.36
C PRO A 57 8.12 7.70 -4.06
N ILE A 58 7.31 7.09 -3.19
CA ILE A 58 7.02 7.61 -1.85
C ILE A 58 8.12 7.14 -0.90
N LYS A 59 8.93 8.08 -0.41
CA LYS A 59 10.17 7.77 0.34
C LYS A 59 9.90 7.32 1.76
N GLU A 60 8.77 7.72 2.33
CA GLU A 60 8.42 7.48 3.72
C GLU A 60 8.08 6.01 3.94
N VAL A 61 8.97 5.28 4.63
CA VAL A 61 8.76 3.88 5.06
C VAL A 61 7.43 3.71 5.81
N ALA A 62 7.03 4.72 6.57
CA ALA A 62 5.78 4.73 7.32
C ALA A 62 4.56 4.46 6.44
N PHE A 63 4.55 4.98 5.21
CA PHE A 63 3.47 4.74 4.26
C PHE A 63 3.38 3.27 3.85
N PHE A 64 4.50 2.66 3.46
CA PHE A 64 4.53 1.25 3.09
C PHE A 64 4.14 0.33 4.26
N ASN A 65 4.66 0.63 5.45
CA ASN A 65 4.28 -0.08 6.66
C ASN A 65 2.78 0.03 6.95
N ALA A 66 2.20 1.21 6.80
CA ALA A 66 0.76 1.41 7.00
C ALA A 66 -0.08 0.61 6.00
N LEU A 67 0.34 0.51 4.73
CA LEU A 67 -0.29 -0.35 3.74
C LEU A 67 -0.22 -1.83 4.13
N LEU A 68 0.96 -2.33 4.50
CA LEU A 68 1.13 -3.73 4.91
C LEU A 68 0.29 -4.07 6.14
N ARG A 69 0.09 -3.12 7.06
CA ARG A 69 -0.75 -3.32 8.25
C ARG A 69 -2.21 -3.65 7.90
N ILE A 70 -2.71 -3.35 6.70
CA ILE A 70 -4.05 -3.78 6.27
C ILE A 70 -4.19 -5.31 6.33
N TRP A 71 -3.14 -6.05 5.97
CA TRP A 71 -3.17 -7.52 5.93
C TRP A 71 -2.35 -8.17 7.05
N LEU A 72 -1.25 -7.53 7.48
CA LEU A 72 -0.32 -8.12 8.44
C LEU A 72 -0.41 -7.48 9.83
N GLY A 73 -1.19 -6.42 9.98
CA GLY A 73 -1.37 -5.68 11.23
C GLY A 73 -2.12 -6.49 12.30
N PRO A 74 -2.25 -5.94 13.52
CA PRO A 74 -2.94 -6.61 14.62
C PRO A 74 -4.42 -6.90 14.31
N ASN A 75 -5.10 -5.99 13.59
CA ASN A 75 -6.49 -6.13 13.17
C ASN A 75 -6.59 -6.22 11.63
N PRO A 76 -6.20 -7.33 10.98
CA PRO A 76 -6.12 -7.41 9.52
C PRO A 76 -7.52 -7.44 8.88
N ALA A 77 -7.63 -7.01 7.63
CA ALA A 77 -8.86 -7.09 6.85
C ALA A 77 -9.31 -8.55 6.61
N ASP A 78 -8.34 -9.47 6.50
CA ASP A 78 -8.59 -10.91 6.41
C ASP A 78 -7.52 -11.66 7.23
N TRP A 79 -7.95 -12.28 8.33
CA TRP A 79 -7.07 -13.02 9.22
C TRP A 79 -6.56 -14.33 8.63
N LYS A 80 -7.34 -15.00 7.75
CA LYS A 80 -6.90 -16.23 7.09
C LYS A 80 -5.80 -15.93 6.09
N LEU A 81 -5.95 -14.84 5.35
CA LEU A 81 -4.91 -14.37 4.45
C LEU A 81 -3.63 -14.03 5.22
N LYS A 82 -3.73 -13.37 6.37
CA LYS A 82 -2.58 -13.11 7.25
C LYS A 82 -1.87 -14.40 7.65
N ASP A 83 -2.61 -15.41 8.12
CA ASP A 83 -2.02 -16.68 8.55
C ASP A 83 -1.35 -17.43 7.39
N ALA A 84 -1.97 -17.43 6.20
CA ALA A 84 -1.38 -18.00 5.00
C ALA A 84 -0.08 -17.29 4.58
N LEU A 85 -0.06 -15.95 4.59
CA LEU A 85 1.14 -15.16 4.28
C LEU A 85 2.28 -15.39 5.29
N LEU A 86 1.95 -15.73 6.53
CA LEU A 86 2.92 -16.00 7.60
C LEU A 86 3.27 -17.50 7.73
N GLY A 87 2.75 -18.37 6.86
CA GLY A 87 3.04 -19.80 6.88
C GLY A 87 2.50 -20.54 8.11
N ARG A 88 1.39 -20.06 8.67
CA ARG A 88 0.73 -20.65 9.86
C ARG A 88 -0.38 -21.65 9.52
N SER A 89 -0.59 -21.89 8.22
CA SER A 89 -1.58 -22.82 7.65
C SER A 89 -0.95 -24.15 7.25
#